data_AF-A0A921Q9W4-F1
#
_entry.id   AF-A0A921Q9W4-F1
#
_cell.length_a   1.000
_cell.length_b   1.000
_cell.length_c   1.000
_cell.angle_alpha   90.00
_cell.angle_beta   90.00
_cell.angle_gamma   90.00
#
_symmetry.space_group_name_H-M   'P 1'
#
loop_
_entity.id
_entity.type
_entity.pdbx_description
1 polymer ?
#
loop_
_entity_poly.entity_id
_entity_poly.type
_entity_poly.pdbx_seq_one_letter_code
_entity_poly.pdbx_strand_id
1 'polypeptide(L)'
;MFDFFVVIDFEATCQEGSVIYPQEIIEFPSVLVDGATGRTLSTFRTYVRPRHHPRLTDFCRDLTGITQGDVDAGVTLAEALGMHDRWLEAHGAKLGKLAVVTWGDWDCRTMLEGECRFKGCDSEGGAAVGGPPPLWSG
;
A
#
# COMPACT_ATOMS: atom_id res chain seq x y z
N MET A 1 19.49 5.36 -14.15
CA MET A 1 19.20 3.97 -13.80
C MET A 1 18.83 3.94 -12.32
N PHE A 2 17.78 3.19 -11.96
CA PHE A 2 17.37 3.01 -10.58
C PHE A 2 18.16 1.86 -9.97
N ASP A 3 18.47 1.96 -8.69
CA ASP A 3 19.16 0.91 -7.93
C ASP A 3 18.16 -0.18 -7.51
N PHE A 4 16.90 0.22 -7.30
CA PHE A 4 15.81 -0.66 -6.90
C PHE A 4 14.50 -0.29 -7.61
N PHE A 5 13.66 -1.30 -7.84
CA PHE A 5 12.26 -1.12 -8.17
C PHE A 5 11.41 -1.74 -7.06
N VAL A 6 10.37 -1.05 -6.61
CA VAL A 6 9.35 -1.65 -5.75
C VAL A 6 8.05 -1.73 -6.55
N VAL A 7 7.57 -2.95 -6.77
CA VAL A 7 6.30 -3.20 -7.45
C VAL A 7 5.22 -3.32 -6.38
N ILE A 8 4.14 -2.55 -6.50
CA ILE A 8 3.01 -2.50 -5.56
C ILE A 8 1.73 -2.83 -6.33
N ASP A 9 0.84 -3.61 -5.73
CA ASP A 9 -0.44 -4.00 -6.32
C ASP A 9 -1.52 -4.06 -5.22
N PHE A 10 -2.26 -2.98 -5.01
CA PHE A 10 -3.21 -2.93 -3.89
C PHE A 10 -4.49 -3.70 -4.21
N GLU A 11 -4.98 -4.47 -3.24
CA GLU A 11 -6.37 -4.90 -3.24
C GLU A 11 -7.21 -3.96 -2.41
N ALA A 12 -8.44 -3.71 -2.85
CA ALA A 12 -9.34 -2.78 -2.21
C ALA A 12 -10.77 -3.31 -2.10
N THR A 13 -11.54 -2.77 -1.16
CA THR A 13 -12.98 -3.06 -1.06
C THR A 13 -13.67 -2.83 -2.40
N CYS A 14 -14.56 -3.73 -2.83
CA CYS A 14 -15.31 -3.58 -4.07
C CYS A 14 -16.71 -4.19 -3.98
N GLN A 15 -17.55 -3.92 -4.97
CA GLN A 15 -18.89 -4.46 -5.08
C GLN A 15 -19.26 -4.72 -6.55
N GLU A 16 -20.24 -5.58 -6.78
CA GLU A 16 -20.69 -5.91 -8.13
C GLU A 16 -21.42 -4.73 -8.79
N GLY A 17 -21.14 -4.49 -10.08
CA GLY A 17 -21.90 -3.56 -10.92
C GLY A 17 -21.69 -2.06 -10.66
N SER A 18 -20.89 -1.67 -9.66
CA SER A 18 -20.54 -0.26 -9.40
C SER A 18 -19.31 -0.11 -8.50
N VAL A 19 -18.74 1.08 -8.45
CA VAL A 19 -17.65 1.41 -7.52
C VAL A 19 -18.22 1.71 -6.14
N ILE A 20 -17.68 1.04 -5.11
CA ILE A 20 -18.01 1.36 -3.71
C ILE A 20 -17.24 2.62 -3.28
N TYR A 21 -17.90 3.52 -2.55
CA TYR A 21 -17.29 4.77 -2.06
C TYR A 21 -17.49 4.93 -0.54
N PRO A 22 -16.45 5.28 0.23
CA PRO A 22 -15.04 5.30 -0.18
C PRO A 22 -14.54 3.89 -0.51
N GLN A 23 -13.54 3.79 -1.38
CA GLN A 23 -12.81 2.54 -1.57
C GLN A 23 -11.65 2.49 -0.56
N GLU A 24 -11.41 1.35 0.08
CA GLU A 24 -10.39 1.20 1.13
C GLU A 24 -9.43 0.06 0.80
N ILE A 25 -8.11 0.25 1.00
CA ILE A 25 -7.11 -0.80 0.83
C ILE A 25 -7.41 -1.91 1.84
N ILE A 26 -7.40 -3.15 1.36
CA ILE A 26 -7.58 -4.37 2.18
C ILE A 26 -6.39 -5.32 2.08
N GLU A 27 -5.52 -5.17 1.08
CA GLU A 27 -4.23 -5.86 1.01
C GLU A 27 -3.15 -4.94 0.44
N PHE A 28 -1.95 -5.04 1.00
CA PHE A 28 -0.77 -4.31 0.56
C PHE A 28 0.39 -5.28 0.28
N PRO A 29 0.41 -5.95 -0.89
CA PRO A 29 1.55 -6.69 -1.37
C PRO A 29 2.54 -5.78 -2.11
N SER A 30 3.83 -6.03 -1.90
CA SER A 30 4.91 -5.38 -2.63
C SER A 30 6.04 -6.35 -2.95
N VAL A 31 6.77 -6.10 -4.04
CA VAL A 31 7.96 -6.85 -4.44
C VAL A 31 9.12 -5.90 -4.67
N LEU A 32 10.22 -6.08 -3.96
CA LEU A 32 11.45 -5.34 -4.16
C LEU A 32 12.32 -6.08 -5.18
N VAL A 33 12.83 -5.35 -6.18
CA VAL A 33 13.60 -5.87 -7.30
C VAL A 33 14.92 -5.11 -7.40
N ASP A 34 16.00 -5.85 -7.62
CA ASP A 34 17.33 -5.30 -7.89
C ASP A 34 17.37 -4.64 -9.27
N GLY A 35 17.75 -3.36 -9.32
CA GLY A 35 17.70 -2.57 -10.55
C GLY A 35 18.75 -2.94 -11.59
N ALA A 36 19.83 -3.63 -11.20
CA ALA A 36 20.88 -4.06 -12.11
C ALA A 36 20.60 -5.42 -12.75
N THR A 37 20.01 -6.34 -11.98
CA THR A 37 19.82 -7.75 -12.36
C THR A 37 18.37 -8.10 -12.69
N GLY A 38 17.41 -7.26 -12.30
CA GLY A 38 15.98 -7.54 -12.43
C GLY A 38 15.48 -8.67 -11.53
N ARG A 39 16.28 -9.12 -10.56
CA ARG A 39 15.92 -10.21 -9.65
C ARG A 39 15.14 -9.70 -8.46
N THR A 40 14.14 -10.46 -8.03
CA THR A 40 13.44 -10.22 -6.77
C THR A 40 14.40 -10.35 -5.60
N LEU A 41 14.43 -9.31 -4.75
CA LEU A 41 15.22 -9.27 -3.52
C LEU A 41 14.38 -9.70 -2.31
N SER A 42 13.15 -9.20 -2.21
CA SER A 42 12.24 -9.52 -1.11
C SER A 42 10.80 -9.26 -1.54
N THR A 43 9.86 -9.88 -0.82
CA THR A 43 8.44 -9.55 -0.88
C THR A 43 7.96 -8.98 0.45
N PHE A 44 6.88 -8.22 0.41
CA PHE A 44 6.14 -7.70 1.54
C PHE A 44 4.66 -7.98 1.30
N ARG A 45 3.92 -8.31 2.36
CA ARG A 45 2.46 -8.48 2.31
C ARG A 45 1.87 -8.21 3.67
N THR A 46 0.81 -7.43 3.72
CA THR A 46 -0.03 -7.30 4.92
C THR A 46 -1.48 -7.03 4.53
N TYR A 47 -2.42 -7.45 5.38
CA TYR A 47 -3.83 -7.12 5.24
C TYR A 47 -4.16 -5.85 6.01
N VAL A 48 -5.05 -5.04 5.44
CA VAL A 48 -5.50 -3.79 6.03
C VAL A 48 -6.96 -3.92 6.41
N ARG A 49 -7.30 -3.50 7.63
CA ARG A 49 -8.67 -3.50 8.11
C ARG A 49 -9.43 -2.26 7.64
N PRO A 50 -10.45 -2.39 6.78
CA PRO A 50 -11.28 -1.27 6.34
C PRO A 50 -12.14 -0.75 7.51
N ARG A 51 -12.39 0.57 7.55
CA ARG A 51 -13.17 1.22 8.62
C ARG A 51 -14.57 1.66 8.17
N HIS A 52 -14.72 2.03 6.91
CA HIS A 52 -15.99 2.53 6.35
C HIS A 52 -16.84 1.38 5.87
N HIS A 53 -16.23 0.41 5.17
CA HIS A 53 -16.87 -0.82 4.73
C HIS A 53 -16.19 -2.03 5.40
N PRO A 54 -16.38 -2.22 6.73
CA PRO A 54 -15.68 -3.26 7.48
C PRO A 54 -16.06 -4.68 7.05
N ARG A 55 -17.18 -4.85 6.34
CA ARG A 55 -17.62 -6.15 5.82
C ARG A 55 -17.42 -6.22 4.31
N LEU A 56 -16.62 -7.18 3.87
CA LEU A 56 -16.38 -7.43 2.46
C LEU A 56 -17.64 -8.00 1.80
N THR A 57 -17.93 -7.54 0.58
CA THR A 57 -18.99 -8.14 -0.24
C THR A 57 -18.55 -9.53 -0.73
N ASP A 58 -19.51 -10.40 -1.06
CA ASP A 58 -19.22 -11.72 -1.64
C ASP A 58 -18.38 -11.58 -2.91
N PHE A 59 -18.78 -10.64 -3.78
CA PHE A 59 -18.04 -10.29 -4.99
C PHE A 59 -16.56 -9.94 -4.70
N CYS A 60 -16.30 -9.12 -3.69
CA CYS A 60 -14.93 -8.72 -3.32
C CYS A 60 -14.10 -9.91 -2.83
N ARG A 61 -14.71 -10.78 -2.02
CA ARG A 61 -14.04 -11.99 -1.52
C ARG A 61 -13.75 -12.98 -2.64
N ASP A 62 -14.70 -13.14 -3.58
CA ASP A 62 -14.53 -14.05 -4.71
C ASP A 62 -13.50 -13.53 -5.72
N LEU A 63 -13.44 -12.22 -5.94
CA LEU A 63 -12.48 -11.59 -6.86
C LEU A 63 -11.04 -11.62 -6.33
N THR A 64 -10.85 -11.28 -5.06
CA THR A 64 -9.51 -11.11 -4.45
C THR A 64 -9.01 -12.37 -3.74
N GLY A 65 -9.91 -13.29 -3.37
CA GLY A 65 -9.61 -14.43 -2.50
C GLY A 65 -9.41 -14.06 -1.03
N ILE A 66 -9.56 -12.79 -0.65
CA ILE A 66 -9.38 -12.30 0.72
C ILE A 66 -10.62 -12.65 1.55
N THR A 67 -10.41 -13.25 2.72
CA THR A 67 -11.51 -13.59 3.62
C THR A 67 -11.84 -12.44 4.57
N GLN A 68 -13.03 -12.48 5.16
CA GLN A 68 -13.38 -11.53 6.22
C GLN A 68 -12.42 -11.64 7.42
N GLY A 69 -11.94 -12.84 7.73
CA GLY A 69 -10.98 -13.07 8.82
C GLY A 69 -9.64 -12.39 8.57
N ASP A 70 -9.18 -12.33 7.32
CA ASP A 70 -7.91 -11.68 6.94
C ASP A 70 -7.96 -10.17 7.22
N VAL A 71 -9.04 -9.50 6.82
CA VAL A 71 -9.21 -8.06 7.06
C VAL A 71 -9.58 -7.75 8.51
N ASP A 72 -10.33 -8.62 9.20
CA ASP A 72 -10.66 -8.44 10.62
C ASP A 72 -9.40 -8.47 11.50
N ALA A 73 -8.44 -9.35 11.15
CA ALA A 73 -7.12 -9.46 11.77
C ALA A 73 -6.09 -8.47 11.18
N GLY A 74 -6.46 -7.73 10.14
CA GLY A 74 -5.60 -6.77 9.45
C GLY A 74 -5.20 -5.58 10.32
N VAL A 75 -4.09 -4.95 9.94
CA VAL A 75 -3.59 -3.72 10.59
C VAL A 75 -4.31 -2.49 10.05
N THR A 76 -4.11 -1.33 10.66
CA THR A 76 -4.56 -0.07 10.04
C THR A 76 -3.67 0.28 8.84
N LEU A 77 -4.20 1.07 7.90
CA LEU A 77 -3.43 1.54 6.74
C LEU A 77 -2.14 2.27 7.16
N ALA A 78 -2.21 3.10 8.21
CA ALA A 78 -1.03 3.80 8.73
C ALA A 78 0.04 2.85 9.25
N GLU A 79 -0.35 1.77 9.94
CA GLU A 79 0.57 0.73 10.38
C GLU A 79 1.16 -0.04 9.20
N ALA A 80 0.36 -0.39 8.19
CA ALA A 80 0.82 -1.05 6.98
C ALA A 80 1.88 -0.22 6.24
N LEU A 81 1.63 1.09 6.06
CA LEU A 81 2.58 2.02 5.48
C LEU A 81 3.88 2.07 6.28
N GLY A 82 3.79 2.17 7.61
CA GLY A 82 4.97 2.14 8.48
C GLY A 82 5.74 0.82 8.45
N MET A 83 5.05 -0.32 8.29
CA MET A 83 5.68 -1.63 8.11
C MET A 83 6.40 -1.73 6.76
N HIS A 84 5.77 -1.27 5.68
CA HIS A 84 6.36 -1.23 4.34
C HIS A 84 7.62 -0.35 4.31
N ASP A 85 7.57 0.79 4.99
CA ASP A 85 8.71 1.70 5.08
C ASP A 85 9.92 1.09 5.80
N ARG A 86 9.69 0.44 6.94
CA ARG A 86 10.75 -0.29 7.66
C ARG A 86 11.31 -1.44 6.84
N TRP A 87 10.44 -2.12 6.08
CA TRP A 87 10.85 -3.19 5.18
C TRP A 87 11.76 -2.67 4.06
N LEU A 88 11.46 -1.53 3.43
CA LEU A 88 12.33 -0.89 2.44
C LEU A 88 13.67 -0.43 3.06
N GLU A 89 13.63 0.14 4.26
CA GLU A 89 14.84 0.56 5.00
C GLU A 89 15.78 -0.61 5.29
N ALA A 90 15.23 -1.75 5.72
CA ALA A 90 16.00 -2.95 6.03
C ALA A 90 16.78 -3.49 4.80
N HIS A 91 16.32 -3.18 3.59
CA HIS A 91 16.98 -3.55 2.33
C HIS A 91 17.86 -2.44 1.75
N GLY A 92 18.05 -1.33 2.46
CA GLY A 92 18.83 -0.18 1.98
C GLY A 92 18.18 0.59 0.82
N ALA A 93 16.93 0.27 0.48
CA ALA A 93 16.25 0.84 -0.68
C ALA A 93 16.00 2.36 -0.55
N LYS A 94 15.91 2.89 0.68
CA LYS A 94 15.79 4.33 0.95
C LYS A 94 17.10 5.12 0.73
N LEU A 95 18.25 4.44 0.62
CA LEU A 95 19.56 5.09 0.40
C LEU A 95 19.94 5.17 -1.09
N GLY A 96 19.22 4.43 -1.96
CA GLY A 96 19.43 4.39 -3.40
C GLY A 96 18.33 5.10 -4.19
N LYS A 97 18.47 5.12 -5.51
CA LYS A 97 17.41 5.56 -6.43
C LYS A 97 16.36 4.46 -6.52
N LEU A 98 15.24 4.66 -5.85
CA LEU A 98 14.08 3.77 -5.89
C LEU A 98 13.03 4.29 -6.89
N ALA A 99 12.48 3.40 -7.71
CA ALA A 99 11.26 3.66 -8.48
C ALA A 99 10.10 2.83 -7.93
N VAL A 100 8.95 3.47 -7.73
CA VAL A 100 7.68 2.79 -7.45
C VAL A 100 7.05 2.39 -8.78
N VAL A 101 6.66 1.13 -8.90
CA VAL A 101 6.00 0.54 -10.07
C VAL A 101 4.67 -0.01 -9.62
N THR A 102 3.58 0.38 -10.28
CA THR A 102 2.23 -0.08 -9.96
C THR A 102 1.57 -0.71 -11.18
N TRP A 103 0.56 -1.54 -10.99
CA TRP A 103 -0.20 -2.10 -12.10
C TRP A 103 -1.28 -1.11 -12.58
N GLY A 104 -0.83 0.06 -13.03
CA GLY A 104 -1.65 1.13 -13.60
C GLY A 104 -1.63 2.44 -12.80
N ASP A 105 -2.19 3.51 -13.40
CA ASP A 105 -2.30 4.86 -12.78
C ASP A 105 -3.24 4.90 -11.56
N TRP A 106 -3.93 3.80 -11.26
CA TRP A 106 -4.95 3.73 -10.21
C TRP A 106 -4.33 3.65 -8.80
N ASP A 107 -3.30 2.82 -8.59
CA ASP A 107 -2.78 2.48 -7.26
C ASP A 107 -2.21 3.66 -6.47
N CYS A 108 -1.25 4.41 -7.03
CA CYS A 108 -0.62 5.51 -6.30
C CYS A 108 -1.39 6.83 -6.40
N ARG A 109 -1.84 7.22 -7.61
CA ARG A 109 -2.42 8.56 -7.85
C ARG A 109 -3.91 8.65 -7.54
N THR A 110 -4.66 7.54 -7.58
CA THR A 110 -6.11 7.54 -7.36
C THR A 110 -6.50 6.90 -6.04
N MET A 111 -5.91 5.74 -5.73
CA MET A 111 -6.27 4.96 -4.56
C MET A 111 -5.56 5.50 -3.30
N LEU A 112 -4.23 5.46 -3.26
CA LEU A 112 -3.48 5.87 -2.07
C LEU A 112 -3.67 7.36 -1.74
N GLU A 113 -3.56 8.26 -2.73
CA GLU A 113 -3.85 9.69 -2.51
C GLU A 113 -5.30 9.95 -2.06
N GLY A 114 -6.27 9.24 -2.66
CA GLY A 114 -7.69 9.40 -2.35
C GLY A 114 -8.02 8.94 -0.93
N GLU A 115 -7.51 7.79 -0.53
CA GLU A 115 -7.73 7.23 0.80
C GLU A 115 -6.98 8.02 1.88
N CYS A 116 -5.73 8.44 1.64
CA CYS A 116 -4.97 9.26 2.58
C CYS A 116 -5.63 10.62 2.85
N ARG A 117 -6.12 11.31 1.81
CA ARG A 117 -6.88 12.57 1.97
C ARG A 117 -8.17 12.36 2.75
N PHE A 118 -8.89 11.29 2.46
CA PHE A 118 -10.16 11.00 3.12
C PHE A 118 -9.98 10.62 4.59
N LYS A 119 -8.92 9.88 4.92
CA LYS A 119 -8.62 9.43 6.30
C LYS A 119 -7.80 10.45 7.10
N GLY A 120 -7.40 11.58 6.51
CA GLY A 120 -6.57 12.57 7.18
C GLY A 120 -5.17 12.03 7.51
N CYS A 121 -4.63 11.14 6.68
CA CYS A 121 -3.24 10.69 6.80
C CYS A 121 -2.25 11.77 6.31
N ASP A 122 -2.74 12.83 5.71
CA ASP A 122 -1.98 14.04 5.40
C ASP A 122 -1.87 14.92 6.66
N SER A 123 -0.80 14.65 7.42
CA SER A 123 -0.13 15.63 8.29
C SER A 123 -0.97 16.33 9.38
N GLU A 124 -1.14 15.69 10.54
CA GLU A 124 -1.14 16.32 11.88
C GLU A 124 -0.65 15.26 12.88
N GLY A 125 0.38 15.38 13.73
CA GLY A 125 1.36 16.42 14.02
C GLY A 125 2.20 15.91 15.21
N GLY A 126 3.53 15.94 15.10
CA GLY A 126 4.45 15.55 16.18
C GLY A 126 5.88 15.93 15.81
N ALA A 127 6.42 16.94 16.47
CA ALA A 127 7.66 17.62 16.11
C ALA A 127 8.93 16.75 16.15
N ALA A 128 9.85 17.10 15.24
CA ALA A 128 11.30 16.85 15.21
C ALA A 128 11.79 15.41 14.93
N VAL A 129 12.25 15.15 13.70
CA VAL A 129 13.68 15.15 13.28
C VAL A 129 13.75 15.01 11.74
N GLY A 130 14.67 15.72 11.11
CA GLY A 130 14.79 15.81 9.64
C GLY A 130 15.12 14.49 8.93
N GLY A 131 14.07 13.74 8.58
CA GLY A 131 14.11 12.66 7.59
C GLY A 131 13.54 13.13 6.24
N PRO A 132 13.91 12.49 5.12
CA PRO A 132 13.30 12.76 3.83
C PRO A 132 11.78 12.47 3.88
N PRO A 133 10.96 13.15 3.05
CA PRO A 133 9.55 12.88 2.97
C PRO A 133 9.29 11.42 2.58
N PRO A 134 8.14 10.86 2.98
CA PRO A 134 7.76 9.52 2.55
C PRO A 134 7.73 9.42 1.03
N LEU A 135 8.18 8.29 0.48
CA LEU A 135 8.35 8.06 -0.96
C LEU A 135 7.06 8.19 -1.79
N TRP A 136 5.90 8.18 -1.15
CA TRP A 136 4.58 8.34 -1.75
C TRP A 136 4.10 9.79 -1.88
N SER A 137 4.93 10.76 -1.50
CA SER A 137 4.58 12.20 -1.49
C SER A 137 5.03 12.94 -2.76
N GLY A 138 5.40 12.23 -3.83
CA GLY A 138 6.04 12.76 -5.04
C GLY A 138 5.28 12.52 -6.32
#